data_AF-A0A959TTG7-F1
#
_entry.id   AF-A0A959TTG7-F1
#
_cell.length_a   1.000
_cell.length_b   1.000
_cell.length_c   1.000
_cell.angle_alpha   90.00
_cell.angle_beta   90.00
_cell.angle_gamma   90.00
#
_symmetry.space_group_name_H-M   'P 1'
#
loop_
_entity.id
_entity.type
_entity.pdbx_description
1 polymer ?
#
loop_
_entity_poly.entity_id
_entity_poly.type
_entity_poly.pdbx_seq_one_letter_code
_entity_poly.pdbx_strand_id
1 'polypeptide(L)'
;MDRKKYGRKEFIAFLGKASLGAAVAPPFLVRCGMNSAPLPSQALSAEHVQRLKDLVLESLEPSDADDLLLTSGLDHHVVVKWLDRINDDDTFGFNCDFNCFLPFDEEDPNDGLLWVNHEYPDPLFVSGYNFTDPQRVRTKEQVDKEMYSVGGSIVRVRKENGKWQVVPNDPHNRRITAHTPIRLNWDAPIKGKNTVIGTHSNCAGGITPWKTFLTCEENYYECYGETQHHSDGSTTLIPSDYGWEQYYDHPPEHYGWVVEIDP
;
A
#
# COMPACT_ATOMS: atom_id res chain seq x y z
N MET A 1 34.44 13.57 2.82
CA MET A 1 34.19 12.29 3.54
C MET A 1 33.34 11.43 2.64
N ASP A 2 33.92 10.38 2.07
CA ASP A 2 33.19 9.40 1.26
C ASP A 2 32.06 8.79 2.08
N ARG A 3 30.80 9.08 1.72
CA ARG A 3 29.66 8.30 2.21
C ARG A 3 29.79 6.91 1.60
N LYS A 4 30.29 5.94 2.39
CA LYS A 4 30.19 4.52 2.04
C LYS A 4 28.72 4.22 1.71
N LYS A 5 28.46 3.90 0.44
CA LYS A 5 27.16 3.47 -0.07
C LYS A 5 26.98 2.02 0.36
N TYR A 6 26.41 1.78 1.54
CA TYR A 6 26.06 0.43 1.96
C TYR A 6 24.95 -0.10 1.04
N GLY A 7 25.12 -1.30 0.49
CA GLY A 7 24.10 -1.93 -0.35
C GLY A 7 22.86 -2.34 0.45
N ARG A 8 21.67 -2.40 -0.19
CA ARG A 8 20.38 -2.80 0.43
C ARG A 8 20.53 -4.07 1.28
N LYS A 9 21.15 -5.12 0.73
CA LYS A 9 21.41 -6.41 1.41
C LYS A 9 22.36 -6.29 2.60
N GLU A 10 23.39 -5.45 2.49
CA GLU A 10 24.37 -5.24 3.57
C GLU A 10 23.73 -4.50 4.74
N PHE A 11 22.83 -3.54 4.45
CA PHE A 11 22.07 -2.82 5.45
C PHE A 11 21.10 -3.73 6.21
N ILE A 12 20.30 -4.54 5.49
CA ILE A 12 19.39 -5.50 6.12
C ILE A 12 20.16 -6.56 6.92
N ALA A 13 21.26 -7.08 6.39
CA ALA A 13 22.12 -8.01 7.10
C ALA A 13 22.77 -7.38 8.35
N PHE A 14 23.15 -6.11 8.28
CA PHE A 14 23.65 -5.35 9.43
C PHE A 14 22.58 -5.23 10.51
N LEU A 15 21.34 -4.88 10.13
CA LEU A 15 20.21 -4.80 11.05
C LEU A 15 19.91 -6.11 11.74
N GLY A 16 19.80 -7.21 10.98
CA GLY A 16 19.53 -8.54 11.52
C GLY A 16 20.64 -9.05 12.45
N LYS A 17 21.89 -8.64 12.24
CA LYS A 17 23.01 -8.98 13.14
C LYS A 17 23.05 -8.10 14.38
N ALA A 18 22.67 -6.82 14.27
CA ALA A 18 22.66 -5.88 15.39
C ALA A 18 21.49 -6.15 16.36
N SER A 19 20.33 -6.59 15.86
CA SER A 19 19.16 -6.95 16.69
C SER A 19 19.39 -8.17 17.59
N LEU A 20 20.31 -9.07 17.23
CA LEU A 20 20.75 -10.19 18.07
C LEU A 20 21.76 -9.79 19.17
N GLY A 21 22.35 -8.59 19.10
CA GLY A 21 23.51 -8.21 19.92
C GLY A 21 23.34 -6.99 20.83
N ALA A 22 22.31 -6.15 20.67
CA ALA A 22 22.12 -4.99 21.53
C ALA A 22 20.65 -4.61 21.69
N ALA A 23 20.20 -4.47 22.94
CA ALA A 23 18.92 -3.86 23.33
C ALA A 23 18.86 -2.34 23.06
N VAL A 24 19.68 -1.83 22.14
CA VAL A 24 19.74 -0.43 21.75
C VAL A 24 19.47 -0.37 20.25
N ALA A 25 18.24 -0.07 19.89
CA ALA A 25 17.89 0.23 18.51
C ALA A 25 18.78 1.38 18.01
N PRO A 26 19.53 1.21 16.90
CA PRO A 26 20.28 2.30 16.29
C PRO A 26 19.36 3.52 16.07
N PRO A 27 19.84 4.76 16.28
CA PRO A 27 19.01 5.97 16.15
C PRO A 27 18.32 6.15 14.80
N PHE A 28 18.82 5.49 13.74
CA PHE A 28 18.17 5.48 12.44
C PHE A 28 17.02 4.46 12.31
N LEU A 29 16.98 3.41 13.15
CA LEU A 29 15.82 2.53 13.27
C LEU A 29 14.71 3.16 14.11
N VAL A 30 15.08 4.03 15.06
CA VAL A 30 14.13 4.90 15.77
C VAL A 30 13.44 5.87 14.80
N ARG A 31 13.95 6.06 13.58
CA ARG A 31 13.29 6.83 12.51
C ARG A 31 12.26 6.03 11.68
N CYS A 32 12.14 4.72 11.86
CA CYS A 32 11.23 3.90 11.03
C CYS A 32 9.81 3.78 11.59
N GLY A 33 9.51 4.40 12.74
CA GLY A 33 8.16 4.47 13.28
C GLY A 33 7.96 5.84 13.90
N MET A 34 6.99 6.59 13.38
CA MET A 34 6.66 7.97 13.77
C MET A 34 7.71 9.01 13.35
N ASN A 35 7.48 9.64 12.20
CA ASN A 35 8.06 10.95 11.89
C ASN A 35 7.50 12.00 12.87
N SER A 36 8.10 12.06 14.05
CA SER A 36 8.23 13.27 14.84
C SER A 36 9.68 13.43 15.29
N ALA A 37 10.62 13.17 14.37
CA ALA A 37 11.90 13.86 14.46
C ALA A 37 11.59 15.35 14.23
N PRO A 38 11.82 16.25 15.21
CA PRO A 38 11.58 17.67 15.01
C PRO A 38 12.35 18.09 13.76
N LEU A 39 11.65 18.78 12.85
CA LEU A 39 12.27 19.41 11.69
C LEU A 39 13.60 20.04 12.15
N PRO A 40 14.74 19.76 11.50
CA PRO A 40 15.92 20.59 11.72
C PRO A 40 15.44 22.01 11.51
N SER A 41 15.67 22.88 12.49
CA SER A 41 15.10 24.22 12.58
C SER A 41 15.52 25.09 11.39
N GLN A 42 14.99 24.82 10.20
CA GLN A 42 14.61 25.88 9.29
C GLN A 42 13.50 26.60 10.04
N ALA A 43 13.90 27.67 10.72
CA ALA A 43 13.05 28.43 11.60
C ALA A 43 11.79 28.81 10.83
N LEU A 44 10.65 28.20 11.20
CA LEU A 44 9.34 28.72 10.82
C LEU A 44 9.38 30.22 11.11
N SER A 45 9.08 31.04 10.11
CA SER A 45 9.05 32.49 10.30
C SER A 45 8.09 32.82 11.44
N ALA A 46 8.35 33.91 12.17
CA ALA A 46 7.43 34.37 13.22
C ALA A 46 6.00 34.54 12.69
N GLU A 47 5.88 34.91 11.42
CA GLU A 47 4.62 35.00 10.69
C GLU A 47 3.94 33.63 10.51
N HIS A 48 4.67 32.57 10.11
CA HIS A 48 4.11 31.22 10.03
C HIS A 48 3.67 30.70 11.40
N VAL A 49 4.46 30.94 12.45
CA VAL A 49 4.08 30.55 13.81
C VAL A 49 2.82 31.30 14.26
N GLN A 50 2.72 32.59 13.95
CA GLN A 50 1.53 33.38 14.30
C GLN A 50 0.31 32.88 13.54
N ARG A 51 0.43 32.62 12.22
CA ARG A 51 -0.66 32.01 11.42
C ARG A 51 -1.13 30.67 11.99
N LEU A 52 -0.22 29.82 12.46
CA LEU A 52 -0.58 28.54 13.09
C LEU A 52 -1.26 28.73 14.46
N LYS A 53 -0.88 29.74 15.23
CA LYS A 53 -1.55 30.09 16.49
C LYS A 53 -2.94 30.68 16.29
N ASP A 54 -3.13 31.41 15.19
CA ASP A 54 -4.40 32.02 14.81
C ASP A 54 -5.34 31.00 14.13
N LEU A 55 -4.84 29.83 13.74
CA LEU A 55 -5.64 28.73 13.23
C LEU A 55 -6.44 28.09 14.38
N VAL A 56 -7.64 28.61 14.62
CA VAL A 56 -8.61 27.99 15.52
C VAL A 56 -9.32 26.88 14.75
N LEU A 57 -8.99 25.63 15.06
CA LEU A 57 -9.77 24.49 14.60
C LEU A 57 -10.94 24.29 15.56
N GLU A 58 -12.14 24.61 15.09
CA GLU A 58 -13.37 24.38 15.85
C GLU A 58 -13.72 22.89 15.81
N SER A 59 -14.20 22.35 16.93
CA SER A 59 -14.69 20.96 16.98
C SER A 59 -15.87 20.80 16.03
N LEU A 60 -15.92 19.67 15.33
CA LEU A 60 -17.04 19.29 14.49
C LEU A 60 -17.81 18.16 15.20
N GLU A 61 -19.13 18.29 15.29
CA GLU A 61 -19.98 17.24 15.85
C GLU A 61 -20.11 16.06 14.87
N PRO A 62 -20.29 14.82 15.37
CA PRO A 62 -20.58 13.67 14.51
C PRO A 62 -21.79 13.92 13.59
N SER A 63 -21.71 13.45 12.35
CA SER A 63 -22.77 13.58 11.35
C SER A 63 -22.98 12.26 10.61
N ASP A 64 -24.21 12.06 10.14
CA ASP A 64 -24.63 10.98 9.24
C ASP A 64 -24.72 11.44 7.77
N ALA A 65 -24.25 12.65 7.46
CA ALA A 65 -24.17 13.14 6.09
C ALA A 65 -23.20 12.29 5.26
N ASP A 66 -23.59 11.99 4.03
CA ASP A 66 -22.74 11.34 3.03
C ASP A 66 -21.82 12.37 2.35
N ASP A 67 -20.97 13.03 3.16
CA ASP A 67 -20.04 14.07 2.72
C ASP A 67 -18.82 14.16 3.67
N LEU A 68 -17.68 14.66 3.15
CA LEU A 68 -16.51 14.96 3.97
C LEU A 68 -16.66 16.35 4.62
N LEU A 69 -17.24 16.36 5.81
CA LEU A 69 -17.38 17.57 6.61
C LEU A 69 -16.04 17.94 7.27
N LEU A 70 -15.65 19.21 7.12
CA LEU A 70 -14.41 19.75 7.67
C LEU A 70 -14.71 20.95 8.58
N THR A 71 -13.82 21.18 9.54
CA THR A 71 -13.84 22.42 10.33
C THR A 71 -13.52 23.64 9.45
N SER A 72 -14.01 24.80 9.88
CA SER A 72 -13.83 26.08 9.18
C SER A 72 -12.35 26.36 8.87
N GLY A 73 -12.07 26.70 7.60
CA GLY A 73 -10.72 27.02 7.14
C GLY A 73 -9.93 25.84 6.56
N LEU A 74 -10.48 24.63 6.61
CA LEU A 74 -9.98 23.49 5.83
C LEU A 74 -10.80 23.32 4.54
N ASP A 75 -10.16 22.78 3.51
CA ASP A 75 -10.77 22.45 2.22
C ASP A 75 -10.27 21.06 1.79
N HIS A 76 -11.03 20.39 0.94
CA HIS A 76 -10.61 19.14 0.32
C HIS A 76 -10.93 19.14 -1.17
N HIS A 77 -10.19 18.34 -1.91
CA HIS A 77 -10.53 18.00 -3.27
C HIS A 77 -10.08 16.58 -3.56
N VAL A 78 -10.76 15.95 -4.53
CA VAL A 78 -10.43 14.61 -4.97
C VAL A 78 -9.19 14.66 -5.88
N VAL A 79 -8.18 13.85 -5.58
CA VAL A 79 -6.96 13.72 -6.40
C VAL A 79 -7.12 12.64 -7.47
N VAL A 80 -7.65 11.47 -7.09
CA VAL A 80 -7.88 10.30 -7.97
C VAL A 80 -8.93 9.39 -7.32
N LYS A 81 -9.73 8.68 -8.13
CA LYS A 81 -10.76 7.73 -7.70
C LYS A 81 -10.60 6.38 -8.39
N TRP A 82 -11.22 5.36 -7.81
CA TRP A 82 -11.39 4.07 -8.49
C TRP A 82 -11.93 4.26 -9.92
N LEU A 83 -11.38 3.50 -10.86
CA LEU A 83 -11.64 3.55 -12.31
C LEU A 83 -11.13 4.80 -13.06
N ASP A 84 -10.57 5.80 -12.38
CA ASP A 84 -9.85 6.85 -13.08
C ASP A 84 -8.66 6.24 -13.83
N ARG A 85 -8.49 6.62 -15.11
CA ARG A 85 -7.36 6.19 -15.93
C ARG A 85 -6.07 6.81 -15.39
N ILE A 86 -5.06 5.98 -15.16
CA ILE A 86 -3.73 6.44 -14.73
C ILE A 86 -2.70 6.38 -15.86
N ASN A 87 -2.92 5.49 -16.82
CA ASN A 87 -2.22 5.45 -18.09
C ASN A 87 -3.19 4.94 -19.19
N ASP A 88 -2.68 4.57 -20.37
CA ASP A 88 -3.51 4.08 -21.48
C ASP A 88 -4.14 2.70 -21.22
N ASP A 89 -3.50 1.88 -20.38
CA ASP A 89 -3.82 0.47 -20.13
C ASP A 89 -4.47 0.22 -18.76
N ASP A 90 -4.17 1.07 -17.77
CA ASP A 90 -4.51 0.89 -16.36
C ASP A 90 -5.50 1.93 -15.83
N THR A 91 -6.27 1.49 -14.84
CA THR A 91 -7.13 2.31 -14.00
C THR A 91 -6.75 2.15 -12.54
N PHE A 92 -7.00 3.20 -11.75
CA PHE A 92 -6.80 3.18 -10.30
C PHE A 92 -7.67 2.10 -9.64
N GLY A 93 -7.12 1.46 -8.60
CA GLY A 93 -7.75 0.34 -7.91
C GLY A 93 -8.88 0.74 -6.95
N PHE A 94 -9.45 -0.27 -6.28
CA PHE A 94 -10.62 -0.15 -5.42
C PHE A 94 -10.23 -0.21 -3.94
N ASN A 95 -11.05 0.41 -3.08
CA ASN A 95 -10.85 0.46 -1.62
C ASN A 95 -9.41 0.84 -1.24
N CYS A 96 -9.10 2.11 -1.50
CA CYS A 96 -7.80 2.66 -1.16
C CYS A 96 -7.54 2.60 0.34
N ASP A 97 -6.33 2.18 0.71
CA ASP A 97 -5.87 2.19 2.09
C ASP A 97 -4.57 3.02 2.19
N PHE A 98 -3.53 2.51 2.84
CA PHE A 98 -2.29 3.21 3.09
C PHE A 98 -1.74 3.84 1.81
N ASN A 99 -1.34 5.10 1.94
CA ASN A 99 -0.65 5.82 0.90
C ASN A 99 0.59 6.51 1.44
N CYS A 100 1.56 6.72 0.56
CA CYS A 100 2.77 7.47 0.89
C CYS A 100 3.36 8.16 -0.34
N PHE A 101 4.00 9.30 -0.10
CA PHE A 101 4.49 10.20 -1.14
C PHE A 101 6.02 10.26 -1.13
N LEU A 102 6.62 10.06 -2.30
CA LEU A 102 8.05 10.22 -2.56
C LEU A 102 8.27 11.42 -3.50
N PRO A 103 8.76 12.56 -3.00
CA PRO A 103 9.09 13.69 -3.87
C PRO A 103 10.28 13.36 -4.76
N PHE A 104 10.27 13.86 -6.00
CA PHE A 104 11.45 13.78 -6.87
C PHE A 104 12.58 14.68 -6.35
N ASP A 105 12.22 15.81 -5.77
CA ASP A 105 13.12 16.76 -5.12
C ASP A 105 12.65 17.04 -3.68
N GLU A 106 13.52 16.77 -2.70
CA GLU A 106 13.22 17.05 -1.29
C GLU A 106 13.17 18.56 -0.99
N GLU A 107 13.81 19.38 -1.81
CA GLU A 107 13.80 20.84 -1.70
C GLU A 107 12.55 21.46 -2.37
N ASP A 108 11.92 20.75 -3.31
CA ASP A 108 10.65 21.12 -3.95
C ASP A 108 9.65 19.94 -3.94
N PRO A 109 8.99 19.67 -2.79
CA PRO A 109 8.12 18.52 -2.61
C PRO A 109 6.73 18.72 -3.23
N ASN A 110 6.63 19.43 -4.35
CA ASN A 110 5.38 19.68 -5.10
C ASN A 110 5.21 18.75 -6.30
N ASP A 111 6.13 17.82 -6.53
CA ASP A 111 6.11 16.84 -7.62
C ASP A 111 6.76 15.54 -7.18
N GLY A 112 6.09 14.42 -7.39
CA GLY A 112 6.59 13.12 -6.93
C GLY A 112 5.64 11.96 -7.20
N LEU A 113 6.00 10.81 -6.64
CA LEU A 113 5.27 9.57 -6.79
C LEU A 113 4.43 9.29 -5.54
N LEU A 114 3.15 9.03 -5.74
CA LEU A 114 2.23 8.57 -4.71
C LEU A 114 2.01 7.07 -4.91
N TRP A 115 2.35 6.30 -3.88
CA TRP A 115 1.89 4.93 -3.72
C TRP A 115 0.56 4.92 -2.98
N VAL A 116 -0.38 4.10 -3.45
CA VAL A 116 -1.66 3.86 -2.78
C VAL A 116 -1.98 2.37 -2.83
N ASN A 117 -2.21 1.77 -1.66
CA ASN A 117 -2.71 0.41 -1.51
C ASN A 117 -4.17 0.31 -1.97
N HIS A 118 -4.57 -0.87 -2.46
CA HIS A 118 -5.95 -1.24 -2.78
C HIS A 118 -6.25 -2.56 -2.08
N GLU A 119 -6.98 -2.48 -0.96
CA GLU A 119 -6.95 -3.53 0.06
C GLU A 119 -7.80 -4.75 -0.33
N TYR A 120 -9.10 -4.57 -0.49
CA TYR A 120 -10.05 -5.67 -0.74
C TYR A 120 -11.03 -5.32 -1.87
N PRO A 121 -11.51 -6.32 -2.63
CA PRO A 121 -12.58 -6.10 -3.58
C PRO A 121 -13.94 -6.07 -2.85
N ASP A 122 -14.90 -5.35 -3.40
CA ASP A 122 -16.32 -5.66 -3.15
C ASP A 122 -16.87 -6.36 -4.39
N PRO A 123 -17.18 -7.68 -4.33
CA PRO A 123 -17.62 -8.41 -5.51
C PRO A 123 -18.92 -7.87 -6.14
N LEU A 124 -19.80 -7.25 -5.35
CA LEU A 124 -21.03 -6.65 -5.90
C LEU A 124 -20.68 -5.45 -6.78
N PHE A 125 -19.80 -4.55 -6.29
CA PHE A 125 -19.43 -3.35 -7.04
C PHE A 125 -18.43 -3.62 -8.17
N VAL A 126 -17.43 -4.48 -7.93
CA VAL A 126 -16.32 -4.70 -8.87
C VAL A 126 -16.69 -5.70 -9.96
N SER A 127 -17.33 -6.81 -9.61
CA SER A 127 -17.60 -7.91 -10.55
C SER A 127 -19.08 -8.16 -10.79
N GLY A 128 -19.96 -7.44 -10.08
CA GLY A 128 -21.41 -7.64 -10.13
C GLY A 128 -21.86 -8.94 -9.48
N TYR A 129 -20.98 -9.65 -8.76
CA TYR A 129 -21.29 -10.89 -8.07
C TYR A 129 -21.92 -10.59 -6.70
N ASN A 130 -23.08 -11.19 -6.44
CA ASN A 130 -23.82 -10.98 -5.21
C ASN A 130 -23.86 -12.28 -4.41
N PHE A 131 -23.14 -12.33 -3.29
CA PHE A 131 -23.13 -13.48 -2.38
C PHE A 131 -24.50 -13.84 -1.81
N THR A 132 -25.48 -12.91 -1.84
CA THR A 132 -26.84 -13.16 -1.34
C THR A 132 -27.74 -13.89 -2.34
N ASP A 133 -27.31 -14.06 -3.60
CA ASP A 133 -28.05 -14.79 -4.63
C ASP A 133 -27.56 -16.25 -4.72
N PRO A 134 -28.29 -17.23 -4.14
CA PRO A 134 -27.85 -18.63 -4.08
C PRO A 134 -27.86 -19.33 -5.45
N GLN A 135 -28.47 -18.73 -6.47
CA GLN A 135 -28.51 -19.31 -7.82
C GLN A 135 -27.33 -18.86 -8.68
N ARG A 136 -26.57 -17.85 -8.23
CA ARG A 136 -25.51 -17.26 -9.02
C ARG A 136 -24.20 -18.00 -8.78
N VAL A 137 -23.62 -18.50 -9.85
CA VAL A 137 -22.27 -19.09 -9.85
C VAL A 137 -21.30 -18.00 -10.27
N ARG A 138 -20.26 -17.78 -9.46
CA ARG A 138 -19.19 -16.83 -9.80
C ARG A 138 -18.43 -17.34 -11.03
N THR A 139 -18.01 -16.43 -11.88
CA THR A 139 -17.25 -16.74 -13.10
C THR A 139 -15.78 -16.42 -12.90
N LYS A 140 -14.91 -17.05 -13.69
CA LYS A 140 -13.49 -16.73 -13.66
C LYS A 140 -13.24 -15.26 -14.04
N GLU A 141 -13.97 -14.74 -15.02
CA GLU A 141 -13.87 -13.34 -15.46
C GLU A 141 -14.26 -12.35 -14.35
N GLN A 142 -15.17 -12.74 -13.45
CA GLN A 142 -15.49 -11.94 -12.28
C GLN A 142 -14.35 -11.90 -11.27
N VAL A 143 -13.74 -13.07 -10.99
CA VAL A 143 -12.55 -13.15 -10.14
C VAL A 143 -11.39 -12.37 -10.74
N ASP A 144 -11.20 -12.42 -12.05
CA ASP A 144 -10.14 -11.67 -12.74
C ASP A 144 -10.27 -10.15 -12.53
N LYS A 145 -11.50 -9.62 -12.52
CA LYS A 145 -11.77 -8.20 -12.24
C LYS A 145 -11.45 -7.81 -10.81
N GLU A 146 -11.76 -8.68 -9.85
CA GLU A 146 -11.49 -8.45 -8.42
C GLU A 146 -10.00 -8.50 -8.12
N MET A 147 -9.30 -9.48 -8.69
CA MET A 147 -7.85 -9.58 -8.63
C MET A 147 -7.16 -8.36 -9.25
N TYR A 148 -7.72 -7.80 -10.33
CA TYR A 148 -7.24 -6.56 -10.91
C TYR A 148 -7.58 -5.31 -10.06
N SER A 149 -8.62 -5.33 -9.23
CA SER A 149 -9.01 -4.15 -8.44
C SER A 149 -8.12 -3.90 -7.23
N VAL A 150 -7.46 -4.93 -6.68
CA VAL A 150 -6.61 -4.86 -5.48
C VAL A 150 -5.12 -4.72 -5.81
N GLY A 151 -4.26 -4.67 -4.77
CA GLY A 151 -2.82 -4.51 -4.89
C GLY A 151 -2.39 -3.09 -4.51
N GLY A 152 -1.87 -2.35 -5.49
CA GLY A 152 -1.56 -0.94 -5.35
C GLY A 152 -1.42 -0.20 -6.67
N SER A 153 -1.30 1.12 -6.59
CA SER A 153 -1.05 2.02 -7.71
C SER A 153 0.14 2.92 -7.38
N ILE A 154 1.03 3.07 -8.36
CA ILE A 154 1.97 4.18 -8.39
C ILE A 154 1.37 5.20 -9.35
N VAL A 155 1.22 6.45 -8.90
CA VAL A 155 0.84 7.58 -9.74
C VAL A 155 1.77 8.76 -9.46
N ARG A 156 2.25 9.43 -10.50
CA ARG A 156 2.88 10.74 -10.34
C ARG A 156 1.80 11.76 -10.02
N VAL A 157 2.01 12.52 -8.97
CA VAL A 157 1.16 13.64 -8.60
C VAL A 157 1.99 14.92 -8.58
N ARG A 158 1.39 16.01 -9.07
CA ARG A 158 2.00 17.33 -9.07
C ARG A 158 1.03 18.36 -8.52
N LYS A 159 1.54 19.31 -7.74
CA LYS A 159 0.78 20.45 -7.23
C LYS A 159 0.83 21.60 -8.23
N GLU A 160 -0.33 21.95 -8.78
CA GLU A 160 -0.50 23.07 -9.70
C GLU A 160 -1.58 24.01 -9.17
N ASN A 161 -1.30 25.32 -9.18
CA ASN A 161 -2.24 26.34 -8.70
C ASN A 161 -2.83 26.02 -7.31
N GLY A 162 -2.00 25.44 -6.44
CA GLY A 162 -2.40 25.05 -5.07
C GLY A 162 -3.08 23.69 -4.94
N LYS A 163 -3.41 23.00 -6.03
CA LYS A 163 -4.11 21.70 -6.01
C LYS A 163 -3.23 20.57 -6.54
N TRP A 164 -3.28 19.43 -5.85
CA TRP A 164 -2.64 18.20 -6.31
C TRP A 164 -3.49 17.53 -7.39
N GLN A 165 -2.83 17.07 -8.45
CA GLN A 165 -3.45 16.31 -9.54
C GLN A 165 -2.53 15.20 -10.03
N VAL A 166 -3.11 14.11 -10.53
CA VAL A 166 -2.37 13.05 -11.21
C VAL A 166 -1.83 13.60 -12.53
N VAL A 167 -0.56 13.29 -12.83
CA VAL A 167 0.03 13.54 -14.16
C VAL A 167 -0.33 12.35 -15.05
N PRO A 168 -1.20 12.53 -16.07
CA PRO A 168 -1.69 11.42 -16.88
C PRO A 168 -0.57 10.84 -17.74
N ASN A 169 -0.60 9.52 -17.95
CA ASN A 169 0.35 8.78 -18.81
C ASN A 169 1.84 9.03 -18.45
N ASP A 170 2.16 9.37 -17.20
CA ASP A 170 3.55 9.40 -16.75
C ASP A 170 4.14 7.98 -16.77
N PRO A 171 5.40 7.78 -17.21
CA PRO A 171 6.00 6.44 -17.29
C PRO A 171 6.09 5.66 -15.97
N HIS A 172 6.02 6.34 -14.82
CA HIS A 172 5.97 5.65 -13.53
C HIS A 172 4.59 5.12 -13.20
N ASN A 173 3.53 5.65 -13.82
CA ASN A 173 2.15 5.27 -13.52
C ASN A 173 1.91 3.82 -13.91
N ARG A 174 1.61 2.97 -12.93
CA ARG A 174 1.34 1.54 -13.15
C ARG A 174 0.58 0.91 -12.01
N ARG A 175 -0.07 -0.21 -12.32
CA ARG A 175 -0.67 -1.10 -11.33
C ARG A 175 0.26 -2.24 -10.92
N ILE A 176 0.26 -2.51 -9.62
CA ILE A 176 0.71 -3.77 -9.06
C ILE A 176 -0.59 -4.43 -8.57
N THR A 177 -0.96 -5.59 -9.12
CA THR A 177 -2.27 -6.22 -8.87
C THR A 177 -2.10 -7.63 -8.33
N ALA A 178 -3.21 -8.32 -8.03
CA ALA A 178 -3.17 -9.74 -7.71
C ALA A 178 -2.81 -10.64 -8.92
N HIS A 179 -2.56 -10.06 -10.11
CA HIS A 179 -2.00 -10.76 -11.28
C HIS A 179 -0.50 -10.54 -11.50
N THR A 180 0.12 -9.59 -10.80
CA THR A 180 1.51 -9.18 -11.05
C THR A 180 2.49 -10.25 -10.56
N PRO A 181 3.40 -10.79 -11.39
CA PRO A 181 4.42 -11.72 -10.89
C PRO A 181 5.42 -11.02 -9.96
N ILE A 182 5.59 -11.53 -8.75
CA ILE A 182 6.47 -10.96 -7.72
C ILE A 182 7.52 -12.00 -7.31
N ARG A 183 8.79 -11.62 -7.38
CA ARG A 183 9.90 -12.49 -7.00
C ARG A 183 10.07 -12.51 -5.48
N LEU A 184 10.20 -13.71 -4.91
CA LEU A 184 10.57 -13.87 -3.51
C LEU A 184 12.03 -13.46 -3.28
N ASN A 185 12.28 -12.69 -2.23
CA ASN A 185 13.62 -12.22 -1.86
C ASN A 185 14.38 -13.22 -0.95
N TRP A 186 14.05 -14.51 -1.04
CA TRP A 186 14.73 -15.62 -0.35
C TRP A 186 15.24 -16.66 -1.35
N ASP A 187 16.28 -17.39 -0.97
CA ASP A 187 16.88 -18.44 -1.81
C ASP A 187 16.04 -19.72 -1.85
N ALA A 188 15.19 -19.93 -0.83
CA ALA A 188 14.33 -21.10 -0.73
C ALA A 188 12.97 -20.82 -1.36
N PRO A 189 12.46 -21.72 -2.23
CA PRO A 189 11.13 -21.57 -2.79
C PRO A 189 10.06 -21.80 -1.72
N ILE A 190 9.00 -20.99 -1.75
CA ILE A 190 7.78 -21.24 -0.98
C ILE A 190 6.86 -22.09 -1.86
N LYS A 191 6.43 -23.24 -1.35
CA LYS A 191 5.62 -24.22 -2.10
C LYS A 191 6.19 -24.54 -3.49
N GLY A 192 7.51 -24.60 -3.61
CA GLY A 192 8.21 -24.91 -4.86
C GLY A 192 8.30 -23.75 -5.87
N LYS A 193 7.91 -22.52 -5.48
CA LYS A 193 7.99 -21.32 -6.32
C LYS A 193 8.96 -20.29 -5.75
N ASN A 194 9.74 -19.64 -6.63
CA ASN A 194 10.57 -18.46 -6.31
C ASN A 194 9.91 -17.15 -6.80
N THR A 195 8.75 -17.26 -7.43
CA THR A 195 7.95 -16.15 -7.95
C THR A 195 6.50 -16.49 -7.65
N VAL A 196 5.84 -15.62 -6.91
CA VAL A 196 4.42 -15.69 -6.56
C VAL A 196 3.63 -14.78 -7.50
N ILE A 197 2.34 -15.05 -7.66
CA ILE A 197 1.47 -14.24 -8.51
C ILE A 197 0.62 -13.36 -7.61
N GLY A 198 0.83 -12.06 -7.76
CA GLY A 198 0.03 -11.03 -7.13
C GLY A 198 0.49 -10.61 -5.75
N THR A 199 -0.08 -9.48 -5.34
CA THR A 199 -0.22 -9.05 -3.95
C THR A 199 -1.64 -8.50 -3.78
N HIS A 200 -2.25 -8.73 -2.63
CA HIS A 200 -3.62 -8.33 -2.30
C HIS A 200 -3.76 -8.16 -0.78
N SER A 201 -4.93 -7.72 -0.31
CA SER A 201 -5.16 -7.45 1.11
C SER A 201 -4.14 -6.43 1.66
N ASN A 202 -3.73 -5.50 0.80
CA ASN A 202 -2.70 -4.50 1.05
C ASN A 202 -3.28 -3.43 1.98
N CYS A 203 -2.94 -3.49 3.27
CA CYS A 203 -3.51 -2.64 4.31
C CYS A 203 -2.56 -1.47 4.62
N ALA A 204 -1.50 -1.75 5.38
CA ALA A 204 -0.50 -0.77 5.80
C ALA A 204 0.73 -0.69 4.87
N GLY A 205 1.72 0.12 5.25
CA GLY A 205 2.96 0.23 4.50
C GLY A 205 3.98 1.19 5.09
N GLY A 206 4.96 1.57 4.27
CA GLY A 206 6.02 2.51 4.65
C GLY A 206 6.92 2.90 3.49
N ILE A 207 7.88 3.78 3.78
CA ILE A 207 8.94 4.17 2.85
C ILE A 207 10.27 3.73 3.44
N THR A 208 11.08 3.01 2.65
CA THR A 208 12.42 2.62 3.09
C THR A 208 13.39 3.80 3.00
N PRO A 209 14.50 3.79 3.77
CA PRO A 209 15.54 4.82 3.66
C PRO A 209 16.20 4.93 2.26
N TRP A 210 16.01 3.94 1.38
CA TRP A 210 16.48 3.96 -0.01
C TRP A 210 15.37 4.21 -1.02
N LYS A 211 14.27 4.83 -0.58
CA LYS A 211 13.18 5.35 -1.42
C LYS A 211 12.43 4.28 -2.20
N THR A 212 12.15 3.14 -1.57
CA THR A 212 11.18 2.15 -2.06
C THR A 212 9.93 2.17 -1.17
N PHE A 213 8.81 1.74 -1.72
CA PHE A 213 7.57 1.58 -0.97
C PHE A 213 7.52 0.20 -0.34
N LEU A 214 6.94 0.10 0.85
CA LEU A 214 6.53 -1.15 1.47
C LEU A 214 5.00 -1.17 1.52
N THR A 215 4.42 -2.31 1.15
CA THR A 215 3.01 -2.61 1.34
C THR A 215 2.87 -3.93 2.10
N CYS A 216 1.84 -4.05 2.94
CA CYS A 216 1.67 -5.17 3.86
C CYS A 216 0.37 -5.92 3.56
N GLU A 217 0.47 -7.22 3.33
CA GLU A 217 -0.69 -8.11 3.19
C GLU A 217 -1.22 -8.50 4.57
N GLU A 218 -2.45 -8.10 4.91
CA GLU A 218 -3.06 -8.36 6.23
C GLU A 218 -4.03 -9.55 6.18
N ASN A 219 -5.24 -9.34 5.67
CA ASN A 219 -6.30 -10.34 5.62
C ASN A 219 -6.21 -11.19 4.35
N TYR A 220 -5.03 -11.75 4.07
CA TYR A 220 -4.78 -12.51 2.82
C TYR A 220 -5.61 -13.79 2.72
N TYR A 221 -5.95 -14.39 3.86
CA TYR A 221 -6.71 -15.64 3.94
C TYR A 221 -8.12 -15.51 3.37
N GLU A 222 -8.68 -14.31 3.26
CA GLU A 222 -9.99 -14.07 2.65
C GLU A 222 -10.00 -14.39 1.15
N CYS A 223 -8.83 -14.39 0.48
CA CYS A 223 -8.69 -14.63 -0.95
C CYS A 223 -8.46 -16.11 -1.31
N TYR A 224 -7.49 -16.76 -0.67
CA TYR A 224 -7.06 -18.13 -1.00
C TYR A 224 -7.20 -19.14 0.16
N GLY A 225 -7.65 -18.68 1.33
CA GLY A 225 -7.87 -19.51 2.49
C GLY A 225 -6.64 -19.58 3.37
N GLU A 226 -6.59 -20.58 4.25
CA GLU A 226 -5.43 -20.82 5.11
C GLU A 226 -5.14 -22.32 5.25
N THR A 227 -3.86 -22.68 5.27
CA THR A 227 -3.42 -24.04 5.55
C THR A 227 -3.42 -24.29 7.06
N GLN A 228 -4.37 -25.11 7.53
CA GLN A 228 -4.36 -25.61 8.89
C GLN A 228 -3.45 -26.83 9.02
N HIS A 229 -2.48 -26.77 9.93
CA HIS A 229 -1.59 -27.87 10.26
C HIS A 229 -2.11 -28.66 11.48
N HIS A 230 -2.19 -29.98 11.33
CA HIS A 230 -2.62 -30.90 12.39
C HIS A 230 -1.44 -31.53 13.11
N SER A 231 -1.67 -32.01 14.33
CA SER A 231 -0.62 -32.62 15.17
C SER A 231 -0.03 -33.92 14.61
N ASP A 232 -0.76 -34.60 13.73
CA ASP A 232 -0.30 -35.81 13.02
C ASP A 232 0.54 -35.49 11.77
N GLY A 233 0.79 -34.21 11.50
CA GLY A 233 1.55 -33.73 10.34
C GLY A 233 0.73 -33.59 9.06
N SER A 234 -0.57 -33.92 9.08
CA SER A 234 -1.46 -33.65 7.96
C SER A 234 -1.84 -32.17 7.87
N THR A 235 -2.32 -31.75 6.70
CA THR A 235 -2.76 -30.38 6.43
C THR A 235 -4.15 -30.37 5.82
N THR A 236 -4.97 -29.37 6.19
CA THR A 236 -6.26 -29.10 5.57
C THR A 236 -6.36 -27.65 5.17
N LEU A 237 -6.98 -27.36 4.02
CA LEU A 237 -7.29 -25.99 3.62
C LEU A 237 -8.57 -25.53 4.33
N ILE A 238 -8.49 -24.40 5.00
CA ILE A 238 -9.65 -23.60 5.44
C ILE A 238 -10.08 -22.77 4.23
N PRO A 239 -11.32 -22.94 3.71
CA PRO A 239 -11.80 -22.17 2.56
C PRO A 239 -11.79 -20.66 2.80
N SER A 240 -11.62 -19.91 1.72
CA SER A 240 -11.61 -18.45 1.77
C SER A 240 -13.02 -17.86 1.62
N ASP A 241 -13.15 -16.56 1.91
CA ASP A 241 -14.42 -15.83 1.77
C ASP A 241 -14.70 -15.47 0.30
N TYR A 242 -13.66 -15.09 -0.46
CA TYR A 242 -13.76 -14.77 -1.88
C TYR A 242 -13.66 -15.99 -2.80
N GLY A 243 -13.26 -17.15 -2.30
CA GLY A 243 -13.19 -18.39 -3.06
C GLY A 243 -12.26 -18.35 -4.28
N TRP A 244 -11.21 -17.52 -4.31
CA TRP A 244 -10.32 -17.43 -5.48
C TRP A 244 -9.56 -18.73 -5.72
N GLU A 245 -9.34 -19.53 -4.67
CA GLU A 245 -8.74 -20.87 -4.74
C GLU A 245 -9.50 -21.85 -5.64
N GLN A 246 -10.78 -21.57 -5.94
CA GLN A 246 -11.59 -22.40 -6.85
C GLN A 246 -11.25 -22.15 -8.33
N TYR A 247 -10.56 -21.04 -8.64
CA TYR A 247 -10.23 -20.60 -10.00
C TYR A 247 -8.73 -20.59 -10.26
N TYR A 248 -7.94 -20.40 -9.20
CA TYR A 248 -6.49 -20.25 -9.25
C TYR A 248 -5.82 -21.10 -8.18
N ASP A 249 -4.85 -21.91 -8.62
CA ASP A 249 -4.03 -22.72 -7.74
C ASP A 249 -2.86 -21.89 -7.19
N HIS A 250 -3.17 -20.99 -6.26
CA HIS A 250 -2.20 -20.21 -5.50
C HIS A 250 -2.31 -20.59 -4.02
N PRO A 251 -1.28 -21.25 -3.45
CA PRO A 251 -1.33 -21.67 -2.05
C PRO A 251 -1.29 -20.46 -1.11
N PRO A 252 -2.00 -20.51 0.04
CA PRO A 252 -2.03 -19.43 1.03
C PRO A 252 -0.65 -18.90 1.45
N GLU A 253 0.36 -19.78 1.54
CA GLU A 253 1.71 -19.44 2.00
C GLU A 253 2.46 -18.49 1.05
N HIS A 254 1.95 -18.27 -0.17
CA HIS A 254 2.46 -17.24 -1.06
C HIS A 254 2.17 -15.82 -0.57
N TYR A 255 1.26 -15.65 0.38
CA TYR A 255 0.73 -14.36 0.84
C TYR A 255 0.91 -14.19 2.36
N GLY A 256 0.63 -12.99 2.86
CA GLY A 256 0.85 -12.60 4.26
C GLY A 256 2.24 -12.01 4.50
N TRP A 257 2.80 -11.38 3.47
CA TRP A 257 4.16 -10.82 3.50
C TRP A 257 4.16 -9.31 3.42
N VAL A 258 5.31 -8.71 3.77
CA VAL A 258 5.63 -7.34 3.38
C VAL A 258 6.24 -7.37 1.98
N VAL A 259 5.67 -6.62 1.05
CA VAL A 259 6.13 -6.52 -0.33
C VAL A 259 6.83 -5.17 -0.52
N GLU A 260 8.06 -5.22 -1.02
CA GLU A 260 8.85 -4.03 -1.37
C GLU A 260 8.65 -3.69 -2.85
N ILE A 261 8.25 -2.45 -3.14
CA ILE A 261 8.00 -1.94 -4.49
C ILE A 261 9.04 -0.86 -4.80
N ASP A 262 9.81 -1.08 -5.87
CA ASP A 262 10.69 -0.06 -6.44
C ASP A 262 9.82 0.87 -7.31
N PRO A 263 9.73 2.19 -7.02
CA PRO A 263 8.91 3.16 -7.75
C PRO A 263 9.25 3.32 -9.24
#